data_AF-A0A815EME1-F1
#
_entry.id   AF-A0A815EME1-F1
#
_cell.length_a   1.000
_cell.length_b   1.000
_cell.length_c   1.000
_cell.angle_alpha   90.00
_cell.angle_beta   90.00
_cell.angle_gamma   90.00
#
_symmetry.space_group_name_H-M   'P 1'
#
loop_
_entity.id
_entity.type
_entity.pdbx_description
1 polymer ?
#
loop_
_entity_poly.entity_id
_entity_poly.type
_entity_poly.pdbx_seq_one_letter_code
_entity_poly.pdbx_strand_id
1 'polypeptide(L)'
;MVFLDTLLAKMHEEQLTMEDIQEEVGQDSEDDLERACTMDDLKQLDYLECVIKGQRFAMLEEKVFLSTLLRKFSLMTTQKIQDVCLALKIVMRPVEPIHIVLKRRC
;
A
#
# COMPACT_ATOMS: atom_id res chain seq x y z
N MET A 1 5.91 -4.57 -4.38
CA MET A 1 6.75 -3.36 -4.53
C MET A 1 6.15 -2.39 -5.54
N VAL A 2 5.63 -2.86 -6.69
CA VAL A 2 4.98 -2.03 -7.73
C VAL A 2 3.89 -1.06 -7.21
N PHE A 3 3.02 -1.46 -6.28
CA PHE A 3 1.98 -0.56 -5.76
C PHE A 3 2.55 0.63 -5.00
N LEU A 4 3.53 0.41 -4.11
CA LEU A 4 4.19 1.48 -3.37
C LEU A 4 5.04 2.36 -4.30
N ASP A 5 5.65 1.77 -5.33
CA ASP A 5 6.44 2.51 -6.32
C ASP A 5 5.54 3.39 -7.21
N THR A 6 4.36 2.92 -7.61
CA THR A 6 3.35 3.73 -8.33
C THR A 6 2.79 4.83 -7.43
N LEU A 7 2.51 4.53 -6.15
CA LEU A 7 2.03 5.52 -5.19
C LEU A 7 3.09 6.58 -4.88
N LEU A 8 4.36 6.17 -4.72
CA LEU A 8 5.49 7.08 -4.49
C LEU A 8 5.80 7.93 -5.72
N ALA A 9 5.71 7.35 -6.94
CA ALA A 9 5.85 8.10 -8.18
C ALA A 9 4.73 9.15 -8.31
N LYS A 10 3.47 8.77 -8.08
CA LYS A 10 2.33 9.70 -8.07
C LYS A 10 2.43 10.78 -6.98
N MET A 11 2.89 10.42 -5.78
CA MET A 11 3.14 11.38 -4.69
C MET A 11 4.27 12.38 -4.99
N HIS A 12 5.19 12.03 -5.90
CA HIS A 12 6.31 12.90 -6.27
C HIS A 12 5.96 13.84 -7.45
N GLU A 13 4.93 13.51 -8.23
CA GLU A 13 4.53 14.26 -9.44
C GLU A 13 3.37 15.23 -9.20
N GLU A 14 2.42 14.95 -8.29
CA GLU A 14 1.31 15.85 -7.99
C GLU A 14 0.99 15.84 -6.49
N GLN A 15 0.48 16.97 -5.96
CA GLN A 15 -0.09 17.04 -4.61
C GLN A 15 -1.39 16.21 -4.56
N LEU A 16 -1.28 14.88 -4.61
CA LEU A 16 -2.44 13.99 -4.46
C LEU A 16 -3.08 14.29 -3.11
N THR A 17 -4.30 14.79 -3.16
CA THR A 17 -5.12 14.97 -1.97
C THR A 17 -5.76 13.63 -1.61
N MET A 18 -6.27 13.52 -0.39
CA MET A 18 -7.01 12.31 0.00
C MET A 18 -8.25 12.07 -0.88
N GLU A 19 -8.75 13.10 -1.58
CA GLU A 19 -9.90 13.02 -2.48
C GLU A 19 -9.53 12.28 -3.79
N ASP A 20 -8.37 12.59 -4.37
CA ASP A 20 -7.87 11.93 -5.60
C ASP A 20 -7.60 10.43 -5.37
N ILE A 21 -7.00 10.09 -4.22
CA ILE A 21 -6.76 8.70 -3.80
C ILE A 21 -8.09 7.95 -3.64
N GLN A 22 -9.13 8.61 -3.14
CA GLN A 22 -10.43 8.00 -2.92
C GLN A 22 -11.19 7.75 -4.24
N GLU A 23 -11.02 8.61 -5.24
CA GLU A 23 -11.57 8.38 -6.58
C GLU A 23 -10.91 7.16 -7.24
N GLU A 24 -9.58 7.06 -7.17
CA GLU A 24 -8.82 5.91 -7.70
C GLU A 24 -9.23 4.59 -7.02
N VAL A 25 -9.33 4.57 -5.69
CA VAL A 25 -9.80 3.40 -4.92
C VAL A 25 -11.25 3.01 -5.27
N GLY A 26 -12.06 3.95 -5.76
CA GLY A 26 -13.41 3.67 -6.27
C GLY A 26 -13.41 3.00 -7.65
N GLN A 27 -12.36 3.20 -8.44
CA GLN A 27 -12.20 2.66 -9.80
C GLN A 27 -11.35 1.38 -9.86
N ASP A 28 -10.54 1.10 -8.84
CA ASP A 28 -9.76 -0.14 -8.70
C ASP A 28 -10.68 -1.37 -8.75
N SER A 29 -10.82 -1.93 -9.96
CA SER A 29 -11.45 -3.22 -10.21
C SER A 29 -10.43 -4.32 -9.92
N GLU A 30 -10.87 -5.42 -9.30
CA GLU A 30 -10.05 -6.55 -8.82
C GLU A 30 -9.22 -7.29 -9.89
N ASP A 31 -9.31 -6.91 -11.16
CA ASP A 31 -8.76 -7.63 -12.31
C ASP A 31 -7.26 -7.42 -12.57
N ASP A 32 -6.58 -6.46 -11.91
CA ASP A 32 -5.15 -6.17 -12.16
C ASP A 32 -4.15 -7.07 -11.40
N LEU A 33 -4.60 -8.24 -10.90
CA LEU A 33 -3.77 -9.15 -10.10
C LEU A 33 -2.87 -10.10 -10.91
N GLU A 34 -2.93 -10.08 -12.24
CA GLU A 34 -2.19 -11.01 -13.09
C GLU A 34 -1.52 -10.37 -14.31
N ARG A 35 -0.52 -9.52 -14.07
CA ARG A 35 0.51 -9.28 -15.09
C ARG A 35 1.91 -9.36 -14.50
N ALA A 36 2.67 -10.30 -15.05
CA ALA A 36 4.13 -10.48 -14.99
C ALA A 36 4.73 -11.36 -13.85
N CYS A 37 4.49 -12.68 -13.95
CA CYS A 37 5.55 -13.70 -13.97
C CYS A 37 4.91 -14.98 -14.51
N THR A 38 5.35 -15.48 -15.67
CA THR A 38 4.81 -16.74 -16.21
C THR A 38 5.24 -17.88 -15.29
N MET A 39 4.28 -18.71 -14.86
CA MET A 39 4.45 -19.79 -13.88
C MET A 39 5.53 -20.83 -14.24
N ASP A 40 6.02 -20.83 -15.48
CA ASP A 40 6.98 -21.82 -15.98
C ASP A 40 8.43 -21.58 -15.53
N ASP A 41 8.81 -20.34 -15.18
CA ASP A 41 10.16 -20.03 -14.67
C ASP A 41 10.30 -20.27 -13.15
N LEU A 42 9.18 -20.38 -12.43
CA LEU A 42 9.12 -20.49 -10.96
C LEU A 42 9.23 -21.92 -10.44
N LYS A 43 9.12 -22.94 -11.32
CA LYS A 43 9.14 -24.37 -10.95
C LYS A 43 10.49 -24.91 -10.45
N GLN A 44 11.54 -24.08 -10.42
CA GLN A 44 12.88 -24.49 -9.99
C GLN A 44 13.35 -23.80 -8.68
N LEU A 45 12.52 -22.98 -8.03
CA LEU A 45 12.90 -22.20 -6.84
C LEU A 45 11.86 -22.31 -5.72
N ASP A 46 11.81 -23.46 -5.04
CA ASP A 46 10.81 -23.79 -4.00
C ASP A 46 10.68 -22.74 -2.89
N TYR A 47 11.79 -22.13 -2.47
CA TYR A 47 11.78 -21.09 -1.42
C TYR A 47 11.23 -19.75 -1.94
N LEU A 48 11.59 -19.40 -3.17
CA LEU A 48 11.19 -18.13 -3.76
C LEU A 48 9.70 -18.13 -4.09
N GLU A 49 9.14 -19.27 -4.49
CA GLU A 49 7.71 -19.43 -4.71
C GLU A 49 6.89 -19.18 -3.42
N CYS A 50 7.34 -19.71 -2.27
CA CYS A 50 6.67 -19.47 -0.99
C CYS A 50 6.71 -17.98 -0.61
N VAL A 51 7.86 -17.32 -0.81
CA VAL A 51 8.00 -15.88 -0.57
C VAL A 51 7.08 -15.08 -1.50
N ILE A 52 7.05 -15.40 -2.79
CA ILE A 52 6.21 -14.71 -3.78
C ILE A 52 4.72 -14.91 -3.45
N LYS A 53 4.29 -16.14 -3.15
CA LYS A 53 2.92 -16.44 -2.74
C LYS A 53 2.53 -15.65 -1.48
N GLY A 54 3.36 -15.69 -0.44
CA GLY A 54 3.13 -14.93 0.79
C GLY A 54 3.04 -13.42 0.55
N GLN A 55 3.90 -12.86 -0.30
CA GLN A 55 3.86 -11.45 -0.68
C GLN A 55 2.57 -11.08 -1.42
N ARG A 56 2.06 -11.94 -2.32
CA ARG A 56 0.78 -11.70 -3.01
C ARG A 56 -0.40 -11.65 -2.04
N PHE A 57 -0.45 -12.57 -1.08
CA PHE A 57 -1.48 -12.54 -0.03
C PHE A 57 -1.38 -11.28 0.84
N ALA A 58 -0.16 -10.92 1.27
CA ALA A 58 0.06 -9.70 2.05
C ALA A 58 -0.39 -8.44 1.30
N MET A 59 -0.10 -8.35 -0.01
CA MET A 59 -0.54 -7.23 -0.84
C MET A 59 -2.06 -7.17 -1.00
N LEU A 60 -2.74 -8.31 -1.13
CA LEU A 60 -4.19 -8.34 -1.22
C LEU A 60 -4.84 -7.89 0.09
N GLU A 61 -4.38 -8.41 1.23
CA GLU A 61 -4.89 -8.03 2.54
C GLU A 61 -4.74 -6.53 2.80
N GLU A 62 -3.56 -5.97 2.50
CA GLU A 62 -3.29 -4.55 2.64
C GLU A 62 -4.23 -3.70 1.76
N LYS A 63 -4.42 -4.08 0.48
CA LYS A 63 -5.32 -3.38 -0.44
C LYS A 63 -6.77 -3.42 0.02
N VAL A 64 -7.28 -4.60 0.41
CA VAL A 64 -8.66 -4.76 0.88
C VAL A 64 -8.90 -3.95 2.14
N PHE A 65 -7.95 -3.97 3.07
CA PHE A 65 -8.02 -3.20 4.30
C PHE A 65 -8.01 -1.69 4.03
N LEU A 66 -7.02 -1.18 3.28
CA LEU A 66 -6.91 0.24 2.94
C LEU A 66 -8.13 0.73 2.15
N SER A 67 -8.59 -0.04 1.18
CA SER A 67 -9.79 0.28 0.40
C SER A 67 -11.04 0.36 1.28
N THR A 68 -11.21 -0.58 2.22
CA THR A 68 -12.35 -0.56 3.16
C THR A 68 -12.27 0.64 4.10
N LEU A 69 -11.07 0.95 4.58
CA LEU A 69 -10.82 2.07 5.49
C LEU A 69 -11.09 3.41 4.79
N LEU A 70 -10.51 3.63 3.61
CA LEU A 70 -10.63 4.86 2.83
C LEU A 70 -12.06 5.12 2.32
N ARG A 71 -12.81 4.06 2.00
CA ARG A 71 -14.23 4.18 1.59
C ARG A 71 -15.14 4.63 2.74
N LYS A 72 -14.78 4.38 4.00
CA LYS A 72 -15.61 4.69 5.17
C LYS A 72 -15.10 5.86 6.01
N PHE A 73 -13.81 6.16 5.92
CA PHE A 73 -13.16 7.16 6.75
C PHE A 73 -12.25 8.07 5.92
N SER A 74 -12.23 9.34 6.29
CA SER A 74 -11.22 10.31 5.88
C SER A 74 -10.09 10.30 6.91
N LEU A 75 -8.88 10.01 6.45
CA LEU A 75 -7.65 9.95 7.25
C LEU A 75 -6.95 11.31 7.19
N MET A 76 -6.54 11.82 8.35
CA MET A 76 -5.77 13.05 8.47
C MET A 76 -4.56 12.79 9.36
N THR A 77 -3.38 13.24 8.93
CA THR A 77 -2.17 13.23 9.76
C THR A 77 -1.98 14.58 10.44
N THR A 78 -1.53 14.57 11.69
CA THR A 78 -1.11 15.79 12.41
C THR A 78 0.37 16.11 12.21
N GLN A 79 1.12 15.19 11.61
CA GLN A 79 2.57 15.24 11.43
C GLN A 79 2.92 15.27 9.94
N LYS A 80 3.99 15.98 9.56
CA LYS A 80 4.48 15.96 8.17
C LYS A 80 5.33 14.71 7.95
N ILE A 81 5.39 14.24 6.69
CA ILE A 81 6.20 13.06 6.33
C ILE A 81 7.69 13.21 6.68
N GLN A 82 8.20 14.44 6.62
CA GLN A 82 9.59 14.78 6.94
C GLN A 82 9.91 14.60 8.43
N ASP A 83 8.90 14.70 9.29
CA ASP A 83 9.03 14.56 10.74
C ASP A 83 8.95 13.08 11.18
N VAL A 84 8.69 12.15 10.25
CA VAL A 84 8.60 10.72 10.53
C VAL A 84 9.99 10.09 10.45
N CYS A 85 10.59 9.81 11.61
CA CYS A 85 11.84 9.05 11.68
C CYS A 85 11.58 7.54 11.64
N LEU A 86 12.24 6.85 10.71
CA LEU A 86 12.19 5.39 10.57
C LEU A 86 13.49 4.75 11.08
N ALA A 87 13.36 3.70 11.88
CA ALA A 87 14.46 2.82 12.25
C ALA A 87 14.45 1.56 11.38
N LEU A 88 15.54 1.32 10.67
CA LEU A 88 15.75 0.09 9.91
C LEU A 88 16.33 -0.99 10.84
N LYS A 89 15.47 -1.89 11.32
CA LYS A 89 15.87 -3.13 12.03
C LYS A 89 15.69 -4.31 11.07
N ILE A 90 15.29 -5.48 11.57
CA ILE A 90 14.86 -6.61 10.72
C ILE A 90 13.68 -6.19 9.81
N VAL A 91 12.83 -5.28 10.30
CA VAL A 91 11.81 -4.59 9.52
C VAL A 91 11.87 -3.09 9.80
N MET A 92 11.42 -2.26 8.86
CA MET A 92 11.26 -0.82 9.08
C MET A 92 10.18 -0.59 10.14
N ARG A 93 10.50 0.23 11.14
CA ARG A 93 9.53 0.66 12.15
C ARG A 93 9.70 2.15 12.42
N PRO A 94 8.61 2.89 12.65
CA PRO A 94 8.73 4.27 13.07
C PRO A 94 9.35 4.33 14.47
N VAL A 95 10.22 5.31 14.70
CA VAL A 95 10.86 5.54 16.00
C VAL A 95 9.82 6.00 17.02
N GLU A 96 8.92 6.87 16.59
CA GLU A 96 7.81 7.40 17.37
C GLU A 96 6.45 7.00 16.76
N PRO A 97 5.36 6.90 17.54
CA PRO A 97 4.04 6.60 17.01
C PRO A 97 3.55 7.67 16.01
N ILE A 98 2.91 7.21 14.92
CA ILE A 98 2.29 8.08 13.93
C ILE A 98 0.88 8.44 14.39
N HIS A 99 0.60 9.73 14.51
CA HIS A 99 -0.69 10.23 15.00
C HIS A 99 -1.67 10.47 13.86
N ILE A 100 -2.68 9.60 13.77
CA ILE A 100 -3.70 9.60 12.71
C ILE A 100 -5.06 9.95 13.30
N VAL A 101 -5.79 10.86 12.66
CA VAL A 101 -7.17 11.20 12.98
C VAL A 101 -8.09 10.59 11.91
N LEU A 102 -9.05 9.79 12.36
CA LEU A 102 -10.08 9.19 11.53
C LEU A 102 -11.39 9.97 11.66
N LYS A 103 -11.91 10.48 10.55
CA LYS A 103 -13.26 11.07 10.49
C LYS A 103 -14.16 10.18 9.64
N ARG A 104 -15.34 9.81 10.15
CA ARG A 104 -16.31 9.04 9.37
C ARG A 104 -16.76 9.86 8.16
N ARG A 105 -16.85 9.24 6.99
CA ARG A 105 -17.49 9.82 5.80
C ARG A 105 -19.01 9.77 6.01
N CYS A 106 -19.66 10.93 5.96
CA CYS A 106 -21.12 11.05 5.95
C CYS A 106 -21.65 10.82 4.53
#